data_AF-A0A0B1TED0-F1
#
_entry.id   AF-A0A0B1TED0-F1
#
_cell.length_a   1.000
_cell.length_b   1.000
_cell.length_c   1.000
_cell.angle_alpha   90.00
_cell.angle_beta   90.00
_cell.angle_gamma   90.00
#
_symmetry.space_group_name_H-M   'P 1'
#
loop_
_entity.id
_entity.type
_entity.pdbx_description
1 polymer ?
#
loop_
_entity_poly.entity_id
_entity_poly.type
_entity_poly.pdbx_seq_one_letter_code
_entity_poly.pdbx_strand_id
1 'polypeptide(L)'
;MSMLHTTQPHFIRCIIPNEKKTSGLIDAPLVLNQLTCNGVLEGIRICRKGFPNRMTFADFRFRYAILAADQAAECDPAEKMLERLVSEKKLKEEQFKVGTTKVFFRAGVVAQMEELRDAALTKVIVKFQCALRCYLAQPVFFLLE
;
A
#
# COMPACT_ATOMS: atom_id res chain seq x y z
N MET A 1 -26.38 -7.58 -28.53
CA MET A 1 -25.85 -7.47 -27.15
C MET A 1 -26.60 -8.34 -26.13
N SER A 2 -27.83 -8.81 -26.39
CA SER A 2 -28.65 -9.59 -25.43
C SER A 2 -27.95 -10.82 -24.84
N MET A 3 -27.27 -11.64 -25.65
CA MET A 3 -26.58 -12.84 -25.18
C MET A 3 -25.37 -12.55 -24.27
N LEU A 4 -24.67 -11.42 -24.47
CA LEU A 4 -23.54 -11.05 -23.62
C LEU A 4 -24.02 -10.63 -22.21
N HIS A 5 -25.18 -9.96 -22.13
CA HIS A 5 -25.76 -9.54 -20.86
C HIS A 5 -26.29 -10.69 -20.00
N THR A 6 -26.56 -11.86 -20.59
CA THR A 6 -26.97 -13.07 -19.86
C THR A 6 -25.79 -13.87 -19.28
N THR A 7 -24.55 -13.45 -19.53
CA THR A 7 -23.33 -14.15 -19.10
C THR A 7 -22.50 -13.33 -18.11
N GLN A 8 -21.57 -13.98 -17.39
CA GLN A 8 -20.55 -13.29 -16.61
C GLN A 8 -19.35 -12.96 -17.52
N PRO A 9 -19.07 -11.68 -17.79
CA PRO A 9 -18.02 -11.31 -18.73
C PRO A 9 -16.63 -11.41 -18.09
N HIS A 10 -15.68 -11.91 -18.88
CA HIS A 10 -14.25 -11.87 -18.57
C HIS A 10 -13.54 -11.07 -19.66
N PHE A 11 -12.60 -10.19 -19.28
CA PHE A 11 -11.93 -9.29 -20.20
C PHE A 11 -10.43 -9.60 -20.25
N ILE A 12 -9.93 -9.96 -21.43
CA ILE A 12 -8.49 -10.16 -21.70
C ILE A 12 -8.06 -9.07 -22.69
N ARG A 13 -7.01 -8.32 -22.35
CA ARG A 13 -6.44 -7.26 -23.20
C ARG A 13 -5.00 -7.59 -23.55
N CYS A 14 -4.76 -7.98 -24.79
CA CYS A 14 -3.41 -8.20 -25.30
C CYS A 14 -2.75 -6.86 -25.63
N ILE A 15 -1.44 -6.74 -25.39
CA ILE A 15 -0.65 -5.54 -25.66
C ILE A 15 0.51 -5.90 -26.59
N ILE A 16 0.65 -5.12 -27.66
CA ILE A 16 1.81 -5.18 -28.55
C ILE A 16 2.87 -4.25 -27.99
N PRO A 17 4.06 -4.74 -27.57
CA PRO A 17 5.06 -3.92 -26.92
C PRO A 17 5.83 -3.03 -27.89
N ASN A 18 6.04 -3.46 -29.13
CA ASN A 18 6.72 -2.68 -30.19
C ASN A 18 6.38 -3.24 -31.59
N GLU A 19 6.52 -2.42 -32.63
CA GLU A 19 6.28 -2.82 -34.03
C GLU A 19 7.46 -3.58 -34.64
N LYS A 20 8.66 -3.42 -34.08
CA LYS A 20 9.91 -4.05 -34.55
C LYS A 20 10.02 -5.54 -34.21
N LYS A 21 9.02 -6.11 -33.53
CA LYS A 21 8.98 -7.51 -33.04
C LYS A 21 10.22 -7.89 -32.22
N THR A 22 10.85 -6.92 -31.56
CA THR A 22 12.05 -7.12 -30.76
C THR A 22 11.65 -7.51 -29.34
N SER A 23 12.23 -8.59 -28.80
CA SER A 23 11.98 -8.98 -27.40
C SER A 23 12.55 -7.95 -26.43
N GLY A 24 11.86 -7.70 -25.32
CA GLY A 24 12.29 -6.79 -24.25
C GLY A 24 12.21 -5.29 -24.57
N LEU A 25 11.90 -4.92 -25.82
CA LEU A 25 11.70 -3.52 -26.20
C LEU A 25 10.24 -3.10 -25.98
N ILE A 26 10.01 -2.01 -25.26
CA ILE A 26 8.69 -1.41 -25.06
C ILE A 26 8.67 -0.01 -25.65
N ASP A 27 7.77 0.21 -26.60
CA ASP A 27 7.48 1.50 -27.18
C ASP A 27 6.32 2.16 -26.41
N ALA A 28 6.65 3.11 -25.54
CA ALA A 28 5.72 3.76 -24.64
C ALA A 28 4.51 4.44 -25.32
N PRO A 29 4.67 5.28 -26.37
CA PRO A 29 3.53 5.90 -27.06
C PRO A 29 2.59 4.86 -27.70
N LEU A 30 3.14 3.79 -28.29
CA LEU A 30 2.35 2.70 -28.88
C LEU A 30 1.51 1.99 -27.81
N VAL A 31 2.11 1.63 -26.68
CA VAL A 31 1.41 0.97 -25.57
C VAL A 31 0.37 1.90 -24.93
N LEU A 32 0.69 3.19 -24.76
CA LEU A 32 -0.23 4.16 -24.19
C LEU A 32 -1.49 4.34 -25.04
N ASN A 33 -1.33 4.38 -26.37
CA ASN A 33 -2.46 4.44 -27.29
C ASN A 33 -3.36 3.20 -27.15
N GLN A 34 -2.75 2.00 -27.09
CA GLN A 34 -3.49 0.75 -26.87
C GLN A 34 -4.25 0.74 -25.53
N LEU A 35 -3.64 1.17 -24.43
CA LEU A 35 -4.29 1.23 -23.12
C LEU A 35 -5.48 2.19 -23.11
N THR A 36 -5.41 3.26 -23.90
CA THR A 36 -6.50 4.24 -24.09
C THR A 36 -7.64 3.62 -24.90
N CYS A 37 -7.34 3.09 -26.09
CA CYS A 37 -8.35 2.50 -26.98
C CYS A 37 -9.00 1.23 -26.41
N ASN A 38 -8.25 0.41 -25.65
CA ASN A 38 -8.76 -0.81 -25.03
C ASN A 38 -9.61 -0.55 -23.77
N GLY A 39 -9.74 0.71 -23.35
CA GLY A 39 -10.50 1.11 -22.16
C GLY A 39 -9.83 0.78 -20.83
N VAL A 40 -8.54 0.41 -20.83
CA VAL A 40 -7.80 0.10 -19.59
C VAL A 40 -7.64 1.35 -18.74
N LEU A 41 -7.24 2.47 -19.36
CA LEU A 41 -7.13 3.75 -18.66
C LEU A 41 -8.49 4.24 -18.13
N GLU A 42 -9.56 3.93 -18.85
CA GLU A 42 -10.92 4.27 -18.43
C GLU A 42 -11.36 3.45 -17.21
N GLY A 43 -11.02 2.15 -17.17
CA GLY A 43 -11.21 1.30 -16.00
C GLY A 43 -10.44 1.85 -14.78
N ILE A 44 -9.18 2.25 -14.96
CA ILE A 44 -8.38 2.89 -13.91
C ILE A 44 -9.04 4.21 -13.45
N ARG A 45 -9.52 5.02 -14.39
CA ARG A 45 -10.19 6.30 -14.12
C ARG A 45 -11.44 6.12 -13.24
N ILE A 46 -12.25 5.10 -13.53
CA ILE A 46 -13.45 4.77 -12.75
C ILE A 46 -13.05 4.24 -11.36
N CYS A 47 -12.10 3.29 -11.28
CA CYS A 47 -11.62 2.74 -10.02
C CYS A 47 -11.06 3.82 -9.07
N ARG A 48 -10.38 4.84 -9.61
CA ARG A 48 -9.84 5.96 -8.82
C ARG A 48 -10.90 6.86 -8.19
N LYS A 49 -12.12 6.91 -8.72
CA LYS A 49 -13.23 7.66 -8.10
C LYS A 49 -13.73 7.02 -6.80
N GLY A 50 -13.55 5.71 -6.67
CA GLY A 50 -13.89 4.94 -5.47
C GLY A 50 -12.71 4.72 -4.54
N PHE A 51 -12.55 3.46 -4.10
CA PHE A 51 -11.47 3.01 -3.22
C PHE A 51 -10.66 1.93 -3.94
N PRO A 52 -9.65 2.31 -4.74
CA PRO A 52 -8.90 1.37 -5.57
C PRO A 52 -8.02 0.42 -4.75
N ASN A 53 -7.51 0.89 -3.61
CA ASN A 53 -6.60 0.12 -2.77
C ASN A 53 -7.40 -0.69 -1.75
N ARG A 54 -7.14 -2.00 -1.69
CA ARG A 54 -7.86 -2.95 -0.82
C ARG A 54 -6.85 -3.84 -0.11
N MET A 55 -6.92 -3.91 1.20
CA MET A 55 -6.03 -4.74 2.02
C MET A 55 -6.85 -5.63 2.94
N THR A 56 -6.42 -6.87 3.14
CA THR A 56 -7.03 -7.73 4.16
C THR A 56 -6.71 -7.20 5.55
N PHE A 57 -7.53 -7.52 6.54
CA PHE A 57 -7.25 -7.13 7.93
C PHE A 57 -5.94 -7.71 8.45
N ALA A 58 -5.59 -8.93 8.03
CA ALA A 58 -4.33 -9.57 8.39
C ALA A 58 -3.13 -8.77 7.84
N ASP A 59 -3.14 -8.42 6.56
CA ASP A 59 -2.06 -7.65 5.93
C ASP A 59 -1.96 -6.25 6.51
N PHE A 60 -3.11 -5.61 6.77
CA PHE A 60 -3.17 -4.27 7.35
C PHE A 60 -2.56 -4.26 8.75
N ARG A 61 -2.96 -5.21 9.62
CA ARG A 61 -2.41 -5.35 10.97
C ARG A 61 -0.91 -5.62 10.91
N PHE A 62 -0.49 -6.61 10.12
CA PHE A 62 0.92 -6.99 10.03
C PHE A 62 1.80 -5.81 9.59
N ARG A 63 1.35 -5.03 8.61
CA ARG A 63 2.14 -3.94 8.03
C ARG A 63 2.15 -2.69 8.90
N TYR A 64 1.02 -2.31 9.50
CA TYR A 64 0.83 -1.04 10.19
C TYR A 64 0.74 -1.15 11.72
N ALA A 65 0.96 -2.32 12.32
CA ALA A 65 0.96 -2.50 13.78
C ALA A 65 1.86 -1.49 14.51
N ILE A 66 2.98 -1.09 13.90
CA ILE A 66 3.91 -0.11 14.50
C ILE A 66 3.28 1.27 14.74
N LEU A 67 2.25 1.63 13.96
CA LEU A 67 1.58 2.93 14.09
C LEU A 67 0.65 2.99 15.31
N ALA A 68 0.14 1.84 15.75
CA ALA A 68 -0.85 1.71 16.82
C ALA A 68 -0.69 0.35 17.53
N ALA A 69 0.45 0.17 18.20
CA ALA A 69 0.85 -1.13 18.77
C ALA A 69 -0.14 -1.65 19.82
N ASP A 70 -0.71 -0.77 20.63
CA ASP A 70 -1.64 -1.13 21.71
C ASP A 70 -2.95 -1.70 21.14
N GLN A 71 -3.53 -1.03 20.14
CA GLN A 71 -4.79 -1.43 19.49
C GLN A 71 -4.58 -2.62 18.56
N ALA A 72 -3.37 -2.80 18.04
CA ALA A 72 -3.01 -3.94 17.21
C ALA A 72 -3.00 -5.26 18.01
N ALA A 73 -3.03 -5.25 19.35
CA ALA A 73 -3.08 -6.45 20.18
C ALA A 73 -4.52 -6.95 20.46
N GLU A 74 -5.54 -6.13 20.20
CA GLU A 74 -6.94 -6.44 20.50
C GLU A 74 -7.62 -7.34 19.43
N CYS A 75 -8.83 -7.85 19.74
CA CYS A 75 -9.60 -8.76 18.87
C CYS A 75 -10.03 -8.16 17.53
N ASP A 76 -10.37 -6.86 17.49
CA ASP A 76 -10.77 -6.13 16.27
C ASP A 76 -9.74 -5.04 15.92
N PRO A 77 -8.53 -5.44 15.48
CA PRO A 77 -7.40 -4.52 15.41
C PRO A 77 -7.57 -3.48 14.31
N ALA A 78 -8.19 -3.82 13.17
CA ALA A 78 -8.21 -2.93 12.01
C ALA A 78 -9.06 -1.68 12.23
N GLU A 79 -10.27 -1.82 12.80
CA GLU A 79 -11.18 -0.69 13.06
C GLU A 79 -10.60 0.24 14.14
N LYS A 80 -10.21 -0.33 15.28
CA LYS A 80 -9.64 0.44 16.40
C LYS A 80 -8.32 1.14 16.05
N MET A 81 -7.48 0.50 15.24
CA MET A 81 -6.26 1.14 14.74
C MET A 81 -6.59 2.33 13.83
N LEU A 82 -7.58 2.22 12.96
CA LEU A 82 -8.00 3.32 12.08
C LEU A 82 -8.65 4.46 12.88
N GLU A 83 -9.48 4.13 13.87
CA GLU A 83 -10.08 5.13 14.79
C GLU A 83 -9.01 5.91 15.55
N ARG A 84 -7.96 5.23 16.05
CA ARG A 84 -6.80 5.90 16.66
C ARG A 84 -6.08 6.82 15.68
N LEU A 85 -5.89 6.38 14.44
CA LEU A 85 -5.23 7.22 13.42
C LEU A 85 -6.07 8.45 13.04
N VAL A 86 -7.39 8.34 13.11
CA VAL A 86 -8.32 9.46 12.94
C VAL A 86 -8.26 10.40 14.14
N SER A 87 -8.25 9.89 15.37
CA SER A 87 -8.16 10.72 16.58
C SER A 87 -6.83 11.48 16.67
N GLU A 88 -5.74 10.86 16.20
CA GLU A 88 -4.41 11.50 16.05
C GLU A 88 -4.34 12.46 14.85
N LYS A 89 -5.44 12.68 14.11
CA LYS A 89 -5.53 13.52 12.90
C LYS A 89 -4.54 13.15 11.78
N LYS A 90 -4.07 11.90 11.76
CA LYS A 90 -3.19 11.37 10.70
C LYS A 90 -3.97 10.93 9.46
N LEU A 91 -5.24 10.55 9.65
CA LEU A 91 -6.17 10.16 8.60
C LEU A 91 -7.53 10.85 8.78
N LYS A 92 -8.28 10.99 7.69
CA LYS A 92 -9.68 11.43 7.69
C LYS A 92 -10.61 10.26 7.40
N GLU A 93 -11.81 10.25 7.99
CA GLU A 93 -12.83 9.20 7.79
C GLU A 93 -13.29 9.06 6.32
N GLU A 94 -13.16 10.10 5.51
CA GLU A 94 -13.51 10.07 4.08
C GLU A 94 -12.50 9.31 3.21
N GLN A 95 -11.29 9.10 3.73
CA GLN A 95 -10.16 8.52 3.01
C GLN A 95 -10.16 6.99 3.02
N PHE A 96 -10.91 6.37 3.92
CA PHE A 96 -11.00 4.93 4.04
C PHE A 96 -12.44 4.47 4.30
N LYS A 97 -12.70 3.19 4.03
CA LYS A 97 -13.91 2.48 4.46
C LYS A 97 -13.54 1.10 4.95
N VAL A 98 -14.17 0.68 6.03
CA VAL A 98 -14.02 -0.68 6.56
C VAL A 98 -15.14 -1.53 5.97
N GLY A 99 -14.78 -2.63 5.30
CA GLY A 99 -15.73 -3.66 4.89
C GLY A 99 -15.67 -4.85 5.84
N THR A 100 -16.35 -5.95 5.51
CA THR A 100 -16.43 -7.12 6.40
C THR A 100 -15.10 -7.87 6.58
N THR A 101 -14.24 -7.88 5.56
CA THR A 101 -12.98 -8.65 5.57
C THR A 101 -11.74 -7.84 5.18
N LYS A 102 -11.95 -6.61 4.69
CA LYS A 102 -10.92 -5.79 4.05
C LYS A 102 -11.13 -4.32 4.38
N VAL A 103 -10.02 -3.60 4.44
CA VAL A 103 -9.99 -2.13 4.47
C VAL A 103 -9.84 -1.61 3.05
N PHE A 104 -10.61 -0.57 2.72
CA PHE A 104 -10.63 0.11 1.45
C PHE A 104 -10.05 1.51 1.61
N PHE A 105 -9.10 1.89 0.76
CA PHE A 105 -8.43 3.19 0.79
C PHE A 105 -8.61 3.94 -0.53
N ARG A 106 -8.78 5.26 -0.43
CA ARG A 106 -8.69 6.15 -1.59
C ARG A 106 -7.26 6.16 -2.15
N ALA A 107 -7.13 6.62 -3.39
CA ALA A 107 -5.82 6.81 -4.01
C ALA A 107 -4.96 7.77 -3.16
N GLY A 108 -3.67 7.45 -3.01
CA GLY A 108 -2.70 8.25 -2.25
C GLY A 108 -2.65 7.98 -0.73
N VAL A 109 -3.71 7.45 -0.13
CA VAL A 109 -3.78 7.23 1.33
C VAL A 109 -2.78 6.17 1.80
N VAL A 110 -2.58 5.11 1.00
CA VAL A 110 -1.59 4.07 1.31
C VAL A 110 -0.17 4.65 1.30
N ALA A 111 0.15 5.58 0.41
CA ALA A 111 1.45 6.23 0.38
C ALA A 111 1.68 7.07 1.66
N GLN A 112 0.68 7.82 2.09
CA GLN A 112 0.72 8.56 3.36
C GLN A 112 0.92 7.63 4.57
N MET A 113 0.27 6.46 4.57
CA MET A 113 0.44 5.45 5.61
C MET A 113 1.85 4.85 5.63
N GLU A 114 2.46 4.61 4.46
CA GLU A 114 3.86 4.18 4.39
C GLU A 114 4.83 5.25 4.90
N GLU A 115 4.63 6.52 4.58
CA GLU A 115 5.46 7.62 5.10
C GLU A 115 5.41 7.69 6.63
N LEU A 116 4.22 7.56 7.24
CA LEU A 116 4.06 7.51 8.69
C LEU A 116 4.77 6.29 9.30
N ARG A 117 4.67 5.15 8.62
CA ARG A 117 5.31 3.89 9.05
C ARG A 117 6.83 4.02 9.00
N ASP A 118 7.39 4.58 7.93
CA ASP A 118 8.82 4.79 7.77
C ASP A 118 9.36 5.77 8.82
N ALA A 119 8.62 6.83 9.15
CA ALA A 119 8.99 7.75 10.22
C ALA A 119 9.02 7.07 11.60
N ALA A 120 8.05 6.19 11.88
CA ALA A 120 8.01 5.42 13.12
C ALA A 120 9.15 4.38 13.20
N LEU A 121 9.37 3.63 12.10
CA LEU A 121 10.45 2.65 11.99
C LEU A 121 11.82 3.30 12.15
N THR A 122 12.05 4.45 11.52
CA THR A 122 13.31 5.19 11.62
C THR A 122 13.66 5.49 13.08
N LYS A 123 12.69 5.94 13.89
CA LYS A 123 12.91 6.20 15.32
C LYS A 123 13.32 4.94 16.10
N VAL A 124 12.70 3.81 15.82
CA VAL A 124 13.02 2.52 16.46
C VAL A 124 14.40 2.04 16.04
N ILE A 125 14.71 2.10 14.75
CA ILE A 125 16.01 1.68 14.21
C ILE A 125 17.13 2.55 14.77
N VAL A 126 16.95 3.87 14.87
CA VAL A 126 17.96 4.76 15.46
C VAL A 126 18.23 4.39 16.91
N LYS A 127 17.19 4.17 17.73
CA LYS A 127 17.35 3.71 19.13
C LYS A 127 18.10 2.38 19.22
N PHE A 128 17.75 1.42 18.36
CA PHE A 128 18.43 0.13 18.30
C PHE A 128 19.90 0.28 17.92
N GLN A 129 20.21 1.08 16.90
CA GLN A 129 21.57 1.34 16.48
C GLN A 129 22.38 2.07 17.57
N CYS A 130 21.78 3.01 18.31
CA CYS A 130 22.43 3.67 19.44
C CYS A 130 22.82 2.67 20.54
N ALA A 131 21.91 1.76 20.91
CA ALA A 131 22.18 0.72 21.90
C ALA A 131 23.30 -0.22 21.44
N LEU A 132 23.28 -0.66 20.17
CA LEU A 132 24.34 -1.50 19.61
C LEU A 132 25.71 -0.79 19.60
N ARG A 133 25.76 0.48 19.17
CA ARG A 133 27.01 1.25 19.18
C ARG A 133 27.57 1.42 20.59
N CYS A 134 26.70 1.63 21.58
CA CYS A 134 27.10 1.68 22.99
C CYS A 134 27.71 0.34 23.44
N TYR A 135 27.02 -0.78 23.17
CA TYR A 135 27.50 -2.11 23.53
C TYR A 135 28.84 -2.47 22.86
N LEU A 136 29.02 -2.12 21.58
CA LEU A 136 30.28 -2.37 20.86
C LEU A 136 31.44 -1.48 21.34
N ALA A 137 31.17 -0.29 21.88
CA ALA A 137 32.20 0.60 22.40
C ALA A 137 32.68 0.22 23.81
N GLN A 138 31.85 -0.47 24.61
CA GLN A 138 32.21 -0.94 25.96
C GLN A 138 33.50 -1.78 26.03
N PRO A 139 33.74 -2.79 25.16
CA PRO A 139 34.98 -3.57 25.21
C PRO A 139 36.22 -2.79 24.73
N VAL A 140 36.06 -1.80 23.84
CA VAL A 140 37.17 -0.95 23.37
C VAL A 140 37.67 -0.03 24.49
N PHE A 141 36.78 0.43 25.36
CA PHE A 141 37.14 1.26 26.52
C PHE A 141 37.96 0.47 27.56
N PHE A 142 37.63 -0.80 27.79
CA PHE A 142 38.36 -1.68 28.73
C PHE A 142 39.74 -2.16 28.22
N LEU A 143 40.05 -1.98 26.92
CA LEU A 143 41.35 -2.31 26.32
C LEU A 143 42.32 -1.12 26.28
N LEU A 144 41.89 0.07 26.72
CA LEU A 144 42.66 1.31 26.73
C LEU A 144 43.19 1.71 28.12
N GLU A 145 42.96 0.90 29.16
CA GLU A 145 43.67 0.90 30.46
C GLU A 145 44.59 -0.32 30.56
#